data_AF-A0A930ZCI3-F1
#
_entry.id   AF-A0A930ZCI3-F1
#
_cell.length_a   1.000
_cell.length_b   1.000
_cell.length_c   1.000
_cell.angle_alpha   90.00
_cell.angle_beta   90.00
_cell.angle_gamma   90.00
#
_symmetry.space_group_name_H-M   'P 1'
#
loop_
_entity.id
_entity.type
_entity.pdbx_description
1 polymer ?
#
loop_
_entity_poly.entity_id
_entity_poly.type
_entity_poly.pdbx_seq_one_letter_code
_entity_poly.pdbx_strand_id
1 'polypeptide(L)' 'MTAAPARAKMTARRGGRGGRINWKEILSQLPKQFKAADVRGVRGLKGKRPSEIFAAITRWIDGGMAKRKARGLYERV' A
#
# COMPACT_ATOMS: atom_id res chain seq x y z
N MET A 1 50.75 -13.34 -4.51
CA MET A 1 49.91 -12.83 -5.63
C MET A 1 48.53 -13.44 -5.49
N THR A 2 47.53 -12.62 -5.81
CA THR A 2 46.13 -12.61 -5.36
C THR A 2 45.22 -13.57 -6.14
N ALA A 3 44.18 -14.13 -5.51
CA ALA A 3 42.83 -14.22 -6.10
C ALA A 3 41.79 -14.73 -5.07
N ALA A 4 40.95 -13.83 -4.58
CA ALA A 4 39.77 -14.15 -3.76
C ALA A 4 38.59 -14.61 -4.65
N PRO A 5 37.71 -15.51 -4.18
CA PRO A 5 36.52 -15.88 -4.94
C PRO A 5 35.52 -14.72 -4.95
N ALA A 6 35.14 -14.29 -6.15
CA ALA A 6 34.12 -13.27 -6.35
C ALA A 6 32.77 -13.78 -5.81
N ARG A 7 32.41 -13.33 -4.60
CA ARG A 7 31.03 -13.42 -4.09
C ARG A 7 30.12 -12.76 -5.12
N ALA A 8 29.33 -13.59 -5.79
CA ALA A 8 28.18 -13.15 -6.55
C ALA A 8 27.29 -12.31 -5.60
N LYS A 9 27.43 -10.99 -5.69
CA LYS A 9 26.40 -10.07 -5.23
C LYS A 9 25.24 -10.31 -6.19
N MET A 10 24.39 -11.26 -5.84
CA MET A 10 23.02 -11.31 -6.33
C MET A 10 22.39 -10.00 -5.84
N THR A 11 22.58 -8.95 -6.65
CA THR A 11 21.83 -7.72 -6.56
C THR A 11 20.39 -8.17 -6.71
N ALA A 12 19.69 -8.23 -5.57
CA ALA A 12 18.26 -8.42 -5.53
C ALA A 12 17.70 -7.43 -6.56
N ARG A 13 17.29 -7.98 -7.70
CA ARG A 13 16.73 -7.22 -8.82
C ARG A 13 15.66 -6.36 -8.19
N ARG A 14 15.86 -5.03 -8.24
CA ARG A 14 14.94 -4.01 -7.74
C ARG A 14 13.52 -4.37 -8.17
N GLY A 15 12.80 -5.05 -7.30
CA GLY A 15 11.40 -5.39 -7.48
C GLY A 15 10.60 -4.11 -7.34
N GLY A 16 10.37 -3.45 -8.48
CA GLY A 16 9.39 -2.40 -8.63
C GLY A 16 9.75 -1.06 -7.97
N ARG A 17 9.53 0.02 -8.71
CA ARG A 17 9.28 1.36 -8.15
C ARG A 17 7.95 1.35 -7.37
N GLY A 18 7.94 0.62 -6.25
CA GLY A 18 6.81 0.46 -5.35
C GLY A 18 7.36 0.44 -3.94
N GLY A 19 7.92 1.58 -3.51
CA GLY A 19 8.32 1.78 -2.12
C GLY A 19 7.18 1.30 -1.23
N ARG A 20 7.51 0.49 -0.22
CA ARG A 20 6.54 -0.12 0.70
C ARG A 20 5.52 0.93 1.10
N ILE A 21 4.31 0.79 0.57
CA ILE A 21 3.22 1.70 0.88
C ILE A 21 2.82 1.43 2.31
N ASN A 22 2.97 2.44 3.17
CA ASN A 22 2.55 2.35 4.54
C ASN A 22 1.03 2.57 4.61
N TRP A 23 0.27 1.50 4.37
CA TRP A 23 -1.19 1.54 4.35
C TRP A 23 -1.78 2.08 5.67
N LYS A 24 -1.13 1.83 6.81
CA LYS A 24 -1.58 2.39 8.09
C LYS A 24 -1.48 3.92 8.11
N GLU A 25 -0.40 4.48 7.56
CA GLU A 25 -0.20 5.92 7.45
C GLU A 25 -1.17 6.56 6.45
N ILE A 26 -1.45 5.88 5.34
CA ILE A 26 -2.47 6.32 4.38
C ILE A 26 -3.82 6.40 5.07
N LEU A 27 -4.22 5.37 5.82
CA LEU A 27 -5.49 5.38 6.53
C LEU A 27 -5.62 6.58 7.48
N SER A 28 -4.52 6.98 8.13
CA SER A 28 -4.50 8.18 8.99
C SER A 28 -4.60 9.50 8.23
N GLN A 29 -4.19 9.55 6.96
CA GLN A 29 -4.32 10.73 6.10
C GLN A 29 -5.72 10.88 5.48
N LEU A 30 -6.50 9.80 5.48
CA LEU A 30 -7.86 9.81 4.93
C LEU A 30 -8.85 10.46 5.90
N PRO A 31 -9.89 11.12 5.37
CA PRO A 31 -11.02 11.59 6.17
C PRO A 31 -11.72 10.42 6.88
N LYS A 32 -12.45 10.73 7.96
CA LYS A 32 -13.18 9.72 8.74
C LYS A 32 -14.11 8.87 7.88
N GLN A 33 -14.68 9.45 6.83
CA GLN A 33 -15.39 8.74 5.78
C GLN A 33 -14.67 8.95 4.45
N PHE A 34 -14.23 7.87 3.81
CA PHE A 34 -13.44 7.90 2.58
C PHE A 34 -13.99 6.93 1.54
N LYS A 35 -13.63 7.17 0.28
CA LYS A 35 -13.95 6.30 -0.87
C LYS A 35 -12.67 5.69 -1.41
N ALA A 36 -12.77 4.61 -2.19
CA ALA A 36 -11.59 4.04 -2.87
C ALA A 36 -10.90 5.06 -3.80
N ALA A 37 -11.66 6.01 -4.36
CA ALA A 37 -11.11 7.13 -5.14
C ALA A 37 -10.25 8.08 -4.29
N ASP A 38 -10.64 8.30 -3.04
CA ASP A 38 -9.90 9.14 -2.09
C ASP A 38 -8.55 8.50 -1.74
N VAL A 39 -8.55 7.19 -1.48
CA VAL A 39 -7.32 6.38 -1.32
C VAL A 39 -6.41 6.51 -2.54
N ARG A 40 -6.96 6.39 -3.76
CA ARG A 40 -6.17 6.55 -5.00
C ARG A 40 -5.59 7.97 -5.16
N GLY A 41 -6.24 8.98 -4.60
CA GLY A 41 -5.81 10.37 -4.63
C GLY A 41 -4.58 10.66 -3.76
N VAL A 42 -4.26 9.80 -2.79
CA VAL A 42 -3.12 9.99 -1.89
C VAL A 42 -1.80 9.95 -2.67
N ARG A 43 -0.95 10.94 -2.41
CA ARG A 43 0.37 11.08 -3.03
C ARG A 43 1.20 9.83 -2.73
N GLY A 44 1.56 9.08 -3.77
CA GLY A 44 2.23 7.77 -3.66
C GLY A 44 1.39 6.59 -4.15
N LEU A 45 0.08 6.77 -4.34
CA LEU A 45 -0.83 5.75 -4.88
C LEU A 45 -1.25 5.98 -6.35
N LYS A 46 -0.81 7.08 -6.97
CA LYS A 46 -1.22 7.51 -8.32
C LYS A 46 -0.90 6.52 -9.45
N GLY A 47 0.00 5.56 -9.22
CA GLY A 47 0.33 4.47 -10.16
C GLY A 47 -0.08 3.07 -9.71
N LYS A 48 -0.77 2.95 -8.56
CA LYS A 48 -1.15 1.66 -7.99
C LYS A 48 -2.42 1.13 -8.63
N ARG A 49 -2.48 -0.21 -8.79
CA ARG A 49 -3.65 -0.87 -9.37
C ARG A 49 -4.85 -0.71 -8.43
N PRO A 50 -6.07 -0.53 -8.95
CA PRO A 50 -7.28 -0.50 -8.14
C PRO A 50 -7.39 -1.71 -7.22
N SER A 51 -7.00 -2.89 -7.69
CA SER A 51 -7.00 -4.13 -6.91
C SER A 51 -6.14 -4.06 -5.65
N GLU A 52 -4.97 -3.39 -5.68
CA GLU A 52 -4.13 -3.22 -4.49
C GLU A 52 -4.80 -2.30 -3.46
N ILE A 53 -5.49 -1.26 -3.94
CA ILE A 53 -6.26 -0.35 -3.09
C ILE A 53 -7.40 -1.12 -2.41
N PHE A 54 -8.17 -1.91 -3.17
CA PHE A 54 -9.23 -2.74 -2.59
C PHE A 54 -8.68 -3.78 -1.62
N ALA A 55 -7.55 -4.44 -1.93
CA ALA A 55 -6.90 -5.36 -1.01
C ALA A 55 -6.47 -4.69 0.30
N ALA A 56 -5.98 -3.45 0.25
CA ALA A 56 -5.64 -2.68 1.44
C ALA A 56 -6.88 -2.28 2.25
N ILE A 57 -7.95 -1.86 1.59
CA ILE A 57 -9.22 -1.55 2.26
C ILE A 57 -9.80 -2.79 2.95
N THR A 58 -9.81 -3.94 2.27
CA THR A 58 -10.23 -5.22 2.87
C THR A 58 -9.36 -5.56 4.08
N ARG A 59 -8.05 -5.34 4.02
CA ARG A 59 -7.15 -5.52 5.17
C ARG A 59 -7.45 -4.58 6.33
N TRP A 60 -7.83 -3.33 6.08
CA TRP A 60 -8.25 -2.43 7.15
C TRP A 60 -9.58 -2.86 7.78
N ILE A 61 -10.50 -3.41 6.99
CA ILE A 61 -11.78 -3.92 7.49
C ILE A 61 -11.56 -5.17 8.34
N ASP A 62 -10.78 -6.12 7.84
CA ASP A 62 -10.42 -7.35 8.54
C ASP A 62 -9.69 -7.06 9.86
N GLY A 63 -8.76 -6.09 9.84
CA GLY A 63 -8.04 -5.63 11.02
C GLY A 63 -8.82 -4.67 11.92
N GLY A 64 -10.11 -4.40 11.66
CA GLY A 64 -10.96 -3.52 12.47
C GLY A 64 -10.58 -2.03 12.46
N MET A 65 -9.70 -1.60 11.53
CA MET A 65 -9.27 -0.20 11.38
C MET A 65 -10.23 0.61 10.50
N ALA A 66 -11.03 -0.05 9.67
CA ALA A 66 -12.05 0.57 8.84
C ALA A 66 -13.32 -0.27 8.83
N LYS A 67 -14.45 0.34 8.48
CA LYS A 67 -15.74 -0.32 8.34
C LYS A 67 -16.37 0.09 7.03
N ARG A 68 -16.97 -0.85 6.31
CA ARG A 68 -17.79 -0.52 5.15
C ARG A 68 -19.12 0.06 5.63
N LYS A 69 -19.41 1.30 5.25
CA LYS A 69 -20.66 1.98 5.64
C LYS A 69 -21.73 1.87 4.56
N ALA A 70 -21.33 2.10 3.30
CA ALA A 70 -22.21 1.99 2.13
C ALA A 70 -21.44 1.47 0.91
N ARG A 71 -22.12 1.31 -0.23
CA ARG A 71 -21.48 0.85 -1.47
C ARG A 71 -20.44 1.88 -1.93
N GLY A 72 -19.15 1.52 -1.78
CA GLY A 72 -18.03 2.40 -2.12
C GLY A 72 -17.69 3.46 -1.07
N LEU A 73 -18.33 3.44 0.10
CA LEU A 73 -18.05 4.32 1.23
C LEU A 73 -17.52 3.53 2.41
N TYR A 74 -16.36 3.92 2.91
CA TYR A 74 -15.67 3.32 4.04
C TYR A 74 -15.51 4.36 5.15
N GLU A 75 -15.54 3.92 6.39
CA GLU A 75 -15.37 4.75 7.57
C GLU A 75 -14.18 4.22 8.35
N ARG A 76 -13.25 5.10 8.74
CA ARG A 76 -12.15 4.74 9.65
C ARG A 76 -12.71 4.61 11.07
N VAL A 77 -12.32 3.54 11.75
CA VAL A 77 -12.65 3.27 13.16
C VAL A 77 -11.67 3.97 14.08
#